data_AF-A0A7X6PGL6-F1
#
_entry.id   AF-A0A7X6PGL6-F1
#
_cell.length_a   1.000
_cell.length_b   1.000
_cell.length_c   1.000
_cell.angle_alpha   90.00
_cell.angle_beta   90.00
_cell.angle_gamma   90.00
#
_symmetry.space_group_name_H-M   'P 1'
#
loop_
_entity.id
_entity.type
_entity.pdbx_description
1 polymer ?
#
loop_
_entity_poly.entity_id
_entity_poly.type
_entity_poly.pdbx_seq_one_letter_code
_entity_poly.pdbx_strand_id
1 'polypeptide(L)' 'AFKPDPETFLKCAELMNVNPRDVEVFEDAELGIQAALSAGMKVTDVRSWYDSDW' A
#
# COMPACT_ATOMS: atom_id res chain seq x y z
N ALA A 1 -13.08 -2.77 -3.38
CA ALA A 1 -12.60 -3.65 -4.47
C ALA A 1 -11.41 -4.47 -3.97
N PHE A 2 -10.93 -5.48 -4.72
CA PHE A 2 -9.73 -6.24 -4.36
C PHE A 2 -8.49 -5.63 -5.04
N LYS A 3 -7.31 -5.79 -4.43
CA LYS A 3 -6.02 -5.38 -5.01
C LYS A 3 -5.91 -5.93 -6.46
N PRO A 4 -5.44 -5.16 -7.45
CA PRO A 4 -4.65 -3.93 -7.33
C PRO A 4 -5.48 -2.64 -7.28
N ASP A 5 -6.79 -2.71 -7.05
CA ASP A 5 -7.61 -1.50 -6.91
C ASP A 5 -7.17 -0.67 -5.67
N PRO A 6 -6.97 0.66 -5.80
CA PRO A 6 -6.48 1.52 -4.73
C PRO A 6 -7.53 1.86 -3.65
N GLU A 7 -8.81 1.51 -3.82
CA GLU A 7 -9.92 1.95 -2.97
C GLU A 7 -9.66 1.72 -1.47
N THR A 8 -9.11 0.56 -1.10
CA THR A 8 -8.80 0.25 0.30
C THR A 8 -7.78 1.24 0.89
N PHE A 9 -6.73 1.56 0.14
CA PHE A 9 -5.70 2.51 0.57
C PHE A 9 -6.25 3.94 0.64
N LEU A 10 -7.01 4.35 -0.38
CA LEU A 10 -7.67 5.67 -0.40
C LEU A 10 -8.64 5.82 0.77
N LYS A 11 -9.39 4.76 1.10
CA LYS A 11 -10.32 4.79 2.23
C LYS A 11 -9.58 4.94 3.56
N CYS A 12 -8.44 4.26 3.74
CA CYS A 12 -7.60 4.45 4.92
C CYS A 12 -7.12 5.90 5.05
N ALA A 13 -6.62 6.51 3.98
CA ALA A 13 -6.18 7.90 3.99
C ALA A 13 -7.32 8.88 4.32
N GLU A 14 -8.51 8.66 3.76
CA GLU A 14 -9.73 9.42 4.07
C GLU A 14 -10.10 9.33 5.56
N LEU A 15 -10.13 8.12 6.12
CA LEU A 15 -10.49 7.90 7.53
C LEU A 15 -9.47 8.52 8.50
N MET A 16 -8.20 8.56 8.11
CA MET A 16 -7.14 9.24 8.89
C MET A 16 -7.12 10.76 8.65
N ASN A 17 -7.87 11.26 7.68
CA ASN A 17 -7.81 12.66 7.21
C ASN A 17 -6.38 13.08 6.81
N VAL A 18 -5.69 12.23 6.06
CA VAL A 18 -4.32 12.44 5.58
C VAL A 18 -4.30 12.40 4.05
N ASN A 19 -3.47 13.22 3.41
CA ASN A 19 -3.28 13.16 1.96
C ASN A 19 -2.57 11.84 1.59
N PRO A 20 -3.03 11.07 0.59
CA PRO A 20 -2.34 9.83 0.17
C PRO A 20 -0.84 9.99 -0.09
N ARG A 21 -0.40 11.16 -0.57
CA ARG A 21 1.03 11.45 -0.83
C ARG A 21 1.90 11.49 0.43
N ASP A 22 1.27 11.64 1.59
CA ASP A 22 1.90 11.66 2.91
C ASP A 22 1.85 10.28 3.59
N VAL A 23 1.28 9.27 2.93
CA VAL A 23 1.19 7.89 3.42
C VAL A 23 2.34 7.04 2.87
N GLU A 24 2.95 6.26 3.75
CA GLU A 24 3.93 5.21 3.42
C GLU A 24 3.28 3.84 3.69
N VAL A 25 3.32 2.96 2.69
CA VAL A 25 2.78 1.59 2.77
C VAL A 25 3.93 0.59 2.80
N PHE A 26 3.93 -0.29 3.80
CA PHE A 26 4.82 -1.46 3.86
C PHE A 26 4.06 -2.65 3.31
N GLU A 27 4.59 -3.28 2.25
CA GLU A 27 3.90 -4.38 1.56
C GLU A 27 4.89 -5.50 1.14
N ASP A 28 4.42 -6.75 1.23
CA ASP A 28 5.04 -7.99 0.80
C ASP A 28 4.39 -8.61 -0.46
N ALA A 29 3.20 -8.14 -0.88
CA ALA A 29 2.49 -8.66 -2.06
C ALA A 29 2.49 -7.68 -3.25
N GLU A 30 2.81 -8.20 -4.45
CA GLU A 30 2.89 -7.42 -5.69
C GLU A 30 1.59 -6.63 -5.99
N LEU A 31 0.42 -7.25 -5.80
CA LEU A 31 -0.87 -6.59 -6.04
C LEU A 31 -1.11 -5.42 -5.09
N GLY A 32 -0.61 -5.48 -3.86
CA GLY A 32 -0.79 -4.36 -2.93
C GLY A 32 0.24 -3.26 -3.13
N ILE A 33 1.46 -3.59 -3.56
CA ILE A 33 2.43 -2.60 -4.04
C ILE A 33 1.79 -1.79 -5.18
N GLN A 34 1.20 -2.45 -6.17
CA GLN A 34 0.52 -1.79 -7.29
C GLN A 34 -0.67 -0.92 -6.85
N ALA A 35 -1.48 -1.42 -5.92
CA ALA A 35 -2.61 -0.67 -5.38
C ALA A 35 -2.17 0.60 -4.62
N ALA A 36 -1.14 0.51 -3.77
CA ALA A 36 -0.63 1.66 -3.02
C ALA A 36 0.02 2.71 -3.95
N LEU A 37 0.78 2.28 -4.96
CA LEU A 37 1.31 3.18 -5.98
C LEU A 37 0.20 3.87 -6.77
N SER A 38 -0.86 3.13 -7.13
CA SER A 38 -2.03 3.67 -7.84
C SER A 38 -2.84 4.64 -6.98
N ALA A 39 -2.79 4.50 -5.65
CA ALA A 39 -3.37 5.46 -4.70
C ALA A 39 -2.52 6.74 -4.54
N GLY A 40 -1.36 6.84 -5.18
CA GLY A 40 -0.45 7.99 -5.06
C GLY A 40 0.36 8.01 -3.77
N MET A 41 0.51 6.85 -3.11
CA MET A 41 1.26 6.68 -1.87
C MET A 41 2.70 6.27 -2.13
N LYS A 42 3.54 6.40 -1.10
CA LYS A 42 4.89 5.81 -1.10
C LYS A 42 4.80 4.35 -0.67
N VAL A 43 5.69 3.51 -1.19
CA VAL A 43 5.71 2.07 -0.90
C VAL A 43 7.12 1.62 -0.55
N THR A 44 7.23 0.91 0.56
CA THR A 44 8.41 0.17 0.99
C THR A 44 8.15 -1.32 0.81
N ASP A 45 8.88 -1.93 -0.12
CA ASP A 45 8.85 -3.37 -0.37
C ASP A 45 9.65 -4.13 0.71
N VAL A 46 8.94 -4.89 1.55
CA VAL A 46 9.56 -5.59 2.69
C VAL A 46 10.12 -6.97 2.35
N ARG A 47 9.89 -7.49 1.12
CA ARG A 47 10.40 -8.80 0.69
C ARG A 47 11.93 -8.88 0.75
N SER A 48 12.61 -7.75 0.59
CA SER A 48 14.08 -7.67 0.68
C SER A 48 14.62 -7.75 2.12
N TRP A 49 13.75 -7.60 3.12
CA TRP A 49 14.12 -7.52 4.54
C TRP A 49 13.61 -8.71 5.36
N TYR A 50 12.68 -9.49 4.80
CA TYR A 50 12.02 -10.59 5.49
C TYR A 50 11.75 -11.72 4.51
N ASP A 51 12.24 -12.91 4.87
CA ASP A 51 11.90 -14.15 4.17
C ASP A 51 10.61 -14.71 4.78
N SER A 52 9.56 -14.78 3.97
CA SER A 52 8.21 -15.14 4.41
C SER A 52 7.93 -16.65 4.34
N ASP A 53 8.97 -17.49 4.22
CA ASP A 53 8.90 -18.96 4.22
C ASP A 53 8.47 -19.54 5.59
N TRP A 54 7.27 -19.18 6.05
CA TRP A 54 6.59 -19.72 7.24
C TRP A 54 5.49 -20.72 6.88
#